data_AF-A0A9J6E5T9-F1
#
_entry.id   AF-A0A9J6E5T9-F1
#
_cell.length_a   1.000
_cell.length_b   1.000
_cell.length_c   1.000
_cell.angle_alpha   90.00
_cell.angle_beta   90.00
_cell.angle_gamma   90.00
#
_symmetry.space_group_name_H-M   'P 1'
#
loop_
_entity.id
_entity.type
_entity.pdbx_description
1 polymer ?
#
loop_
_entity_poly.entity_id
_entity_poly.type
_entity_poly.pdbx_seq_one_letter_code
_entity_poly.pdbx_strand_id
1 'polypeptide(L)'
;MWRGRVPANEDDIIQEIYANGPVQALILVKEDFFLYRSGVYKIMRISETLPSEFRRSGWHSVSILGWGVDRSQYRPIKNWLCANSWGHGWGENGYFRIVRGEDESQIESFVLAVWG
;
A
#
# COMPACT_ATOMS: atom_id res chain seq x y z
N MET A 1 10.58 -22.47 8.86
CA MET A 1 9.22 -22.90 8.47
C MET A 1 8.75 -21.93 7.40
N TRP A 2 8.47 -22.38 6.18
CA TRP A 2 8.07 -21.47 5.09
C TRP A 2 6.67 -20.92 5.40
N ARG A 3 6.51 -19.59 5.48
CA ARG A 3 5.20 -18.98 5.26
C ARG A 3 5.17 -18.47 3.82
N GLY A 4 3.99 -18.54 3.22
CA GLY A 4 3.77 -18.27 1.81
C GLY A 4 2.83 -17.09 1.62
N ARG A 5 1.79 -17.28 0.80
CA ARG A 5 0.75 -16.27 0.62
C ARG A 5 -0.04 -16.10 1.92
N VAL A 6 -0.10 -14.86 2.41
CA VAL A 6 -0.98 -14.45 3.49
C VAL A 6 -2.40 -14.32 2.93
N PRO A 7 -3.45 -14.78 3.65
CA PRO A 7 -4.83 -14.57 3.21
C PRO A 7 -5.12 -13.09 2.93
N ALA A 8 -5.93 -12.83 1.91
CA ALA A 8 -6.31 -11.47 1.52
C ALA A 8 -7.38 -10.91 2.48
N ASN A 9 -6.97 -10.66 3.72
CA ASN A 9 -7.81 -10.17 4.80
C ASN A 9 -7.00 -9.20 5.68
N GLU A 10 -7.61 -8.08 6.06
CA GLU A 10 -7.00 -7.04 6.88
C GLU A 10 -6.42 -7.59 8.20
N ASP A 11 -7.18 -8.42 8.92
CA ASP A 11 -6.78 -8.97 10.20
C ASP A 11 -5.65 -9.99 10.05
N ASP A 12 -5.69 -10.86 9.02
CA ASP A 12 -4.61 -11.82 8.77
C ASP A 12 -3.28 -11.12 8.45
N ILE A 13 -3.33 -10.05 7.64
CA ILE A 13 -2.14 -9.25 7.32
C ILE A 13 -1.62 -8.54 8.57
N ILE A 14 -2.51 -7.97 9.41
CA ILE A 14 -2.13 -7.36 10.70
C ILE A 14 -1.45 -8.39 11.61
N GLN A 15 -2.06 -9.58 11.77
CA GLN A 15 -1.53 -10.63 12.62
C GLN A 15 -0.17 -11.12 12.13
N GLU A 16 -0.01 -11.24 10.81
CA GLU A 16 1.27 -11.63 10.22
C GLU A 16 2.37 -10.60 10.52
N ILE A 17 2.07 -9.32 10.31
CA ILE A 17 3.02 -8.24 10.56
C ILE A 17 3.36 -8.15 12.06
N TYR A 18 2.35 -8.29 12.92
CA TYR A 18 2.53 -8.29 14.37
C TYR A 18 3.43 -9.43 14.86
N ALA A 19 3.20 -10.64 14.36
CA ALA A 19 3.88 -11.84 14.84
C ALA A 19 5.29 -11.97 14.27
N ASN A 20 5.50 -11.59 13.00
CA ASN A 20 6.71 -11.96 12.27
C ASN A 20 7.42 -10.79 11.58
N GLY A 21 6.81 -9.61 11.51
CA GLY A 21 7.40 -8.41 10.91
C GLY A 21 6.92 -8.14 9.48
N PRO A 22 7.62 -7.27 8.73
CA PRO A 22 7.13 -6.77 7.45
C PRO A 22 6.77 -7.85 6.42
N VAL A 23 5.74 -7.59 5.62
CA VAL A 23 5.29 -8.46 4.52
C VAL A 23 5.49 -7.77 3.17
N GLN A 24 5.59 -8.55 2.10
CA GLN A 24 5.67 -8.03 0.73
C GLN A 24 4.28 -8.02 0.09
N ALA A 25 3.89 -6.92 -0.56
CA ALA A 25 2.62 -6.79 -1.25
C ALA A 25 2.80 -6.30 -2.69
N LEU A 26 1.86 -6.66 -3.56
CA LEU A 26 1.71 -6.04 -4.88
C LEU A 26 0.63 -4.97 -4.84
N ILE A 27 0.88 -3.86 -5.52
CA ILE A 27 -0.10 -2.80 -5.74
C ILE A 27 -0.25 -2.52 -7.24
N LEU A 28 -1.45 -2.16 -7.67
CA LEU A 28 -1.71 -1.67 -9.02
C LEU A 28 -1.58 -0.14 -9.04
N VAL A 29 -0.40 0.35 -9.41
CA VAL A 29 -0.13 1.79 -9.46
C VAL A 29 -0.76 2.43 -10.70
N LYS A 30 -1.24 3.66 -10.52
CA LYS A 30 -1.65 4.58 -11.59
C LYS A 30 -0.74 5.82 -11.59
N GLU A 31 -0.97 6.76 -12.51
CA GLU A 31 -0.14 7.95 -12.71
C GLU A 31 -0.02 8.81 -11.45
N ASP A 32 -1.10 8.91 -10.68
CA ASP A 32 -1.18 9.72 -9.48
C ASP A 32 -0.26 9.22 -8.36
N PHE A 33 0.02 7.91 -8.30
CA PHE A 33 0.93 7.34 -7.31
C PHE A 33 2.36 7.86 -7.48
N PHE A 34 2.81 8.09 -8.73
CA PHE A 34 4.13 8.66 -8.99
C PHE A 34 4.27 10.08 -8.45
N LEU A 35 3.15 10.79 -8.27
CA LEU A 35 3.10 12.16 -7.76
C LEU A 35 2.91 12.23 -6.24
N TYR A 36 2.79 11.08 -5.55
CA TYR A 36 2.59 11.05 -4.11
C TYR A 36 3.71 11.79 -3.36
N ARG A 37 3.30 12.62 -2.39
CA ARG A 37 4.21 13.39 -1.52
C ARG A 37 3.97 13.11 -0.04
N SER A 38 2.72 13.03 0.39
CA SER A 38 2.36 12.84 1.80
C SER A 38 0.89 12.48 1.96
N GLY A 39 0.51 12.02 3.16
CA GLY A 39 -0.88 11.71 3.53
C GLY A 39 -1.25 10.25 3.26
N VAL A 40 -2.54 9.93 3.31
CA VAL A 40 -3.02 8.58 3.01
C VAL A 40 -3.47 8.51 1.55
N TYR A 41 -2.71 7.79 0.74
CA TYR A 41 -2.96 7.57 -0.69
C TYR A 41 -4.27 6.80 -0.90
N LYS A 42 -5.04 7.28 -1.88
CA LYS A 42 -6.20 6.65 -2.49
C LYS A 42 -6.20 7.07 -3.95
N ILE A 43 -6.49 6.14 -4.87
CA ILE A 43 -6.55 6.42 -6.30
C ILE A 43 -7.52 7.58 -6.54
N MET A 44 -7.04 8.60 -7.26
CA MET A 44 -7.85 9.73 -7.64
C MET A 44 -8.82 9.34 -8.75
N ARG A 45 -10.07 9.79 -8.64
CA ARG A 45 -11.11 9.58 -9.67
C ARG A 45 -10.67 10.06 -11.05
N ILE A 46 -9.80 11.06 -11.14
CA ILE A 46 -9.29 11.56 -12.42
C ILE A 46 -8.48 10.49 -13.17
N SER A 47 -7.74 9.63 -12.46
CA SER A 47 -7.01 8.51 -13.05
C SER A 47 -7.94 7.41 -13.60
N GLU A 48 -9.23 7.46 -13.30
CA GLU A 48 -10.25 6.59 -13.90
C GLU A 48 -10.91 7.20 -15.13
N THR A 49 -10.96 8.53 -15.22
CA THR A 49 -11.65 9.26 -16.29
C THR A 49 -10.71 9.78 -17.39
N LEU A 50 -9.40 9.60 -17.25
CA LEU A 50 -8.43 9.91 -18.31
C LEU A 50 -8.71 9.11 -19.60
N PRO A 51 -8.45 9.70 -20.79
CA PRO A 51 -8.45 8.95 -22.04
C PRO A 51 -7.51 7.73 -21.96
N SER A 52 -7.86 6.65 -22.66
CA SER A 52 -7.15 5.35 -22.58
C SER A 52 -5.64 5.45 -22.83
N GLU A 53 -5.23 6.31 -23.74
CA GLU A 53 -3.83 6.58 -24.12
C GLU A 53 -3.02 7.23 -22.99
N PHE A 54 -3.70 7.85 -22.02
CA PHE A 54 -3.10 8.44 -20.82
C PHE A 54 -3.34 7.62 -19.56
N ARG A 55 -4.05 6.47 -19.65
CA ARG A 55 -4.26 5.52 -18.55
C ARG A 55 -3.20 4.42 -18.57
N ARG A 56 -2.08 4.69 -17.93
CA ARG A 56 -1.02 3.76 -17.55
C ARG A 56 -1.32 3.15 -16.18
N SER A 57 -1.36 1.83 -16.14
CA SER A 57 -1.31 1.08 -14.89
C SER A 57 -0.22 0.02 -14.94
N GLY A 58 0.32 -0.31 -13.77
CA GLY A 58 1.36 -1.32 -13.64
C GLY A 58 1.34 -1.94 -12.26
N TRP A 59 1.80 -3.19 -12.17
CA TRP A 59 2.04 -3.83 -10.89
C TRP A 59 3.37 -3.35 -10.31
N HIS A 60 3.36 -2.98 -9.03
CA HIS A 60 4.54 -2.57 -8.29
C HIS A 60 4.60 -3.32 -6.96
N SER A 61 5.80 -3.63 -6.50
CA SER A 61 6.03 -4.41 -5.28
C SER A 61 6.53 -3.51 -4.17
N VAL A 62 5.89 -3.59 -3.00
CA VAL A 62 6.16 -2.74 -1.82
C VAL A 62 6.19 -3.58 -0.56
N SER A 63 6.83 -3.08 0.50
CA SER A 63 6.83 -3.76 1.79
C SER A 63 5.88 -3.05 2.76
N ILE A 64 4.91 -3.79 3.32
CA ILE A 64 4.03 -3.30 4.37
C ILE A 64 4.74 -3.49 5.71
N LEU A 65 5.02 -2.39 6.40
CA LEU A 65 5.78 -2.36 7.64
C LEU A 65 4.88 -2.36 8.88
N GLY A 66 3.64 -1.91 8.75
CA GLY A 66 2.72 -1.74 9.86
C GLY A 66 1.44 -1.06 9.43
N TRP A 67 0.61 -0.73 10.41
CA TRP A 67 -0.69 -0.12 10.20
C TRP A 67 -0.95 1.00 11.21
N GLY A 68 -1.89 1.88 10.87
CA GLY A 68 -2.27 2.99 11.74
C GLY A 68 -3.63 3.58 11.40
N VAL A 69 -3.89 4.72 12.02
CA VAL A 69 -5.04 5.57 11.76
C VAL A 69 -4.55 7.00 11.68
N ASP A 70 -4.67 7.62 10.51
CA ASP A 70 -4.43 9.05 10.34
C ASP A 70 -5.61 9.81 10.92
N ARG A 71 -5.34 10.77 11.80
CA ARG A 71 -6.33 11.63 12.48
C ARG A 71 -6.14 13.11 12.15
N SER A 72 -5.37 13.43 11.11
CA SER A 72 -5.13 14.81 10.69
C SER A 72 -6.35 15.44 10.03
N GLN A 73 -7.26 14.60 9.51
CA GLN A 73 -8.53 15.02 8.91
C GLN A 73 -9.72 14.83 9.86
N TYR A 74 -10.85 15.47 9.53
CA TYR A 74 -12.08 15.36 10.30
C TYR A 74 -12.56 13.91 10.47
N ARG A 75 -12.42 13.08 9.42
CA ARG A 75 -12.67 11.65 9.51
C ARG A 75 -11.34 10.90 9.62
N PRO A 76 -11.15 10.05 10.65
CA PRO A 76 -9.97 9.19 10.75
C PRO A 76 -9.87 8.22 9.58
N ILE A 77 -8.66 7.98 9.07
CA ILE A 77 -8.41 7.09 7.93
C ILE A 77 -7.47 5.95 8.35
N LYS A 78 -7.99 4.72 8.35
CA LYS A 78 -7.17 3.51 8.51
C LYS A 78 -6.16 3.43 7.37
N ASN A 79 -4.89 3.19 7.69
CA ASN A 79 -3.85 3.08 6.68
C ASN A 79 -2.84 1.97 6.97
N TRP A 80 -2.22 1.49 5.91
CA TRP A 80 -0.98 0.73 5.91
C TRP A 80 0.21 1.70 5.81
N LEU A 81 1.27 1.46 6.57
CA LEU A 81 2.57 2.11 6.37
C LEU A 81 3.44 1.21 5.49
N CYS A 82 3.89 1.73 4.36
CA CYS A 82 4.63 0.98 3.37
C CYS A 82 5.99 1.62 3.06
N ALA A 83 7.02 0.79 2.87
CA ALA A 83 8.28 1.18 2.29
C ALA A 83 8.24 1.04 0.76
N ASN A 84 8.65 2.10 0.07
CA ASN A 84 8.89 2.08 -1.36
C ASN A 84 10.40 1.92 -1.65
N SER A 85 10.74 1.61 -2.90
CA SER A 85 12.11 1.35 -3.37
C SER A 85 12.66 2.44 -4.30
N TRP A 86 12.06 3.64 -4.29
CA TRP A 86 12.44 4.77 -5.16
C TRP A 86 13.33 5.82 -4.48
N GLY A 87 13.94 5.45 -3.34
CA GLY A 87 14.84 6.31 -2.57
C GLY A 87 14.12 7.33 -1.67
N HIS A 88 14.89 7.95 -0.78
CA HIS A 88 14.35 8.83 0.27
C HIS A 88 13.74 10.15 -0.24
N GLY A 89 14.06 10.57 -1.46
CA GLY A 89 13.50 11.81 -2.04
C GLY A 89 12.04 11.68 -2.51
N TRP A 90 11.47 10.48 -2.45
CA TRP A 90 10.10 10.21 -2.87
C TRP A 90 9.17 10.06 -1.65
N GLY A 91 7.93 10.55 -1.75
CA GLY A 91 6.94 10.41 -0.68
C GLY A 91 7.40 10.96 0.68
N GLU A 92 7.06 10.24 1.73
CA GLU A 92 7.37 10.57 3.12
C GLU A 92 8.74 9.96 3.51
N ASN A 93 9.84 10.50 2.96
CA ASN A 93 11.22 9.97 3.14
C ASN A 93 11.45 8.54 2.61
N GLY A 94 10.82 8.18 1.49
CA GLY A 94 10.84 6.84 0.89
C GLY A 94 9.67 5.95 1.33
N TYR A 95 8.84 6.44 2.23
CA TYR A 95 7.63 5.76 2.71
C TYR A 95 6.37 6.36 2.12
N PHE A 96 5.29 5.61 2.21
CA PHE A 96 3.95 6.11 1.95
C PHE A 96 2.94 5.42 2.83
N ARG A 97 1.77 6.06 2.95
CA ARG A 97 0.60 5.49 3.59
C ARG A 97 -0.50 5.33 2.57
N ILE A 98 -1.24 4.22 2.64
CA ILE A 98 -2.33 3.88 1.72
C ILE A 98 -3.53 3.38 2.51
N VAL A 99 -4.74 3.64 2.02
CA VAL A 99 -5.99 3.22 2.68
C VAL A 99 -5.97 1.71 2.96
N ARG A 100 -6.43 1.36 4.17
CA ARG A 100 -6.48 -0.01 4.68
C ARG A 100 -7.92 -0.45 4.95
N GLY A 101 -8.23 -1.69 4.60
CA GLY A 101 -9.54 -2.33 4.77
C GLY A 101 -10.50 -2.07 3.60
N GLU A 102 -9.99 -1.54 2.48
CA GLU A 102 -10.76 -1.29 1.26
C GLU A 102 -10.11 -1.96 0.03
N ASP A 103 -9.06 -2.78 0.24
CA ASP A 103 -8.18 -3.31 -0.82
C ASP A 103 -7.74 -2.23 -1.84
N GLU A 104 -7.41 -1.04 -1.32
CA GLU A 104 -7.03 0.11 -2.14
C GLU A 104 -5.81 -0.24 -3.00
N SER A 105 -5.89 0.03 -4.30
CA SER A 105 -4.84 -0.35 -5.26
C SER A 105 -4.51 -1.86 -5.23
N GLN A 106 -5.42 -2.72 -4.79
CA GLN A 106 -5.23 -4.17 -4.64
C GLN A 106 -4.12 -4.58 -3.65
N ILE A 107 -3.77 -3.71 -2.70
CA ILE A 107 -2.65 -3.95 -1.78
C ILE A 107 -2.84 -5.17 -0.87
N GLU A 108 -4.09 -5.55 -0.58
CA GLU A 108 -4.41 -6.67 0.32
C GLU A 108 -4.60 -7.98 -0.46
N SER A 109 -4.76 -7.90 -1.78
CA SER A 109 -5.06 -9.05 -2.66
C SER A 109 -3.91 -10.06 -2.80
N PHE A 110 -2.65 -9.60 -2.83
CA PHE A 110 -1.49 -10.47 -2.99
C PHE A 110 -0.36 -10.08 -2.03
N VAL A 111 -0.34 -10.74 -0.88
CA VAL A 111 0.64 -10.54 0.19
C VAL A 111 1.45 -11.81 0.43
N LEU A 112 2.77 -11.66 0.51
CA LEU A 112 3.73 -12.73 0.80
C LEU A 112 4.49 -12.42 2.08
N ALA A 113 4.70 -13.46 2.87
CA ALA A 113 5.41 -13.46 4.13
C ALA A 113 6.58 -14.44 4.03
N VAL A 114 7.80 -14.07 4.42
CA VAL A 114 8.93 -15.01 4.47
C VAL A 114 9.76 -14.74 5.72
N TRP A 115 9.96 -15.77 6.53
CA TRP A 115 10.69 -15.70 7.80
C TRP A 115 11.82 -16.73 7.79
N GLY A 116 12.98 -16.34 8.31
CA GLY A 116 14.16 -17.20 8.50
C GLY A 116 14.05 -18.06 9.75
#